data_AF-A0A6S6YQ91-F1
#
_entry.id   AF-A0A6S6YQ91-F1
#
_cell.length_a   1.000
_cell.length_b   1.000
_cell.length_c   1.000
_cell.angle_alpha   90.00
_cell.angle_beta   90.00
_cell.angle_gamma   90.00
#
_symmetry.space_group_name_H-M   'P 1'
#
loop_
_entity.id
_entity.type
_entity.pdbx_description
1 polymer ?
#
loop_
_entity_poly.entity_id
_entity_poly.type
_entity_poly.pdbx_seq_one_letter_code
_entity_poly.pdbx_strand_id
1 'polypeptide(L)'
;MNLTPKPLLGAILVLAPLASPVFAAGMNCAQAKTPTELAICADADLLRQDNDLARVYGKLGEVRPDGRAALRQEQRDWIKVRNRCGANADCLRDQYLLRLSKLQDMLRSATAYVPDETDRLALEDLRQAVEAARQTDAEFPLENTLASLSVKAGMTTFDNVRENADDDEAKFPKQQPMDVTQDEWAALQASGIDAGGENGIASYTLMDLDGDGLRDLVVRSYTGGTGLFSDISALRRIGNRYGGPATPDAAAGLYTLNDRGSNQDGTWIRLRGRTYAAYRNSSYGVDDIYLLRPFHSQGDLPTLTVQYRYQLSVPKQQKRADQNTVRTLDDALHAALTQALTQVDAESTREPAASDQPGVPARPLCPIPASATADERDSYYQYGPGHYSYEIVADVAVTVDAHCRIGQVIDWFGSYDRNAGLSAMMMLRAPDAGGREDEFMIQGKRRAVRVEASVGPIEINHN
;
A
#
# COMPACT_ATOMS: atom_id res chain seq x y z
N MET A 1 57.84 -76.86 -27.45
CA MET A 1 58.12 -75.62 -26.70
C MET A 1 57.11 -74.56 -27.13
N ASN A 2 56.60 -73.82 -26.14
CA ASN A 2 56.00 -72.48 -26.20
C ASN A 2 54.49 -72.31 -26.50
N LEU A 3 53.77 -72.12 -25.39
CA LEU A 3 53.00 -70.92 -24.98
C LEU A 3 51.77 -70.46 -25.79
N THR A 4 50.65 -70.38 -25.07
CA THR A 4 49.36 -69.76 -25.39
C THR A 4 49.45 -68.23 -25.57
N PRO A 5 48.42 -67.62 -26.17
CA PRO A 5 47.75 -66.54 -25.44
C PRO A 5 46.21 -66.59 -25.52
N LYS A 6 45.57 -66.18 -24.41
CA LYS A 6 44.12 -65.94 -24.25
C LYS A 6 43.75 -64.55 -24.78
N PRO A 7 42.57 -64.34 -25.41
CA PRO A 7 42.02 -63.02 -25.59
C PRO A 7 41.13 -62.60 -24.40
N LEU A 8 41.32 -61.34 -23.98
CA LEU A 8 40.63 -60.67 -22.87
C LEU A 8 39.16 -60.37 -23.19
N LEU A 9 38.27 -60.60 -22.23
CA LEU A 9 36.98 -59.90 -22.16
C LEU A 9 37.21 -58.47 -21.67
N GLY A 10 37.00 -57.47 -22.54
CA GLY A 10 36.92 -56.07 -22.15
C GLY A 10 35.54 -55.74 -21.59
N ALA A 11 35.46 -55.40 -20.30
CA ALA A 11 34.25 -54.85 -19.70
C ALA A 11 34.18 -53.34 -19.99
N ILE A 12 33.25 -52.92 -20.86
CA ILE A 12 32.95 -51.50 -21.10
C ILE A 12 32.15 -50.99 -19.90
N LEU A 13 32.78 -50.21 -19.04
CA LEU A 13 32.15 -49.48 -17.95
C LEU A 13 31.43 -48.25 -18.54
N VAL A 14 30.13 -48.36 -18.77
CA VAL A 14 29.28 -47.22 -19.15
C VAL A 14 29.13 -46.31 -17.93
N LEU A 15 29.90 -45.21 -17.90
CA LEU A 15 29.75 -44.14 -16.92
C LEU A 15 28.48 -43.33 -17.27
N ALA A 16 27.35 -43.69 -16.69
CA ALA A 16 26.16 -42.85 -16.73
C ALA A 16 26.41 -41.59 -15.87
N PRO A 17 26.22 -40.38 -16.40
CA PRO A 17 26.36 -39.18 -15.59
C PRO A 17 25.16 -39.12 -14.64
N LEU A 18 25.40 -39.36 -13.35
CA LEU A 18 24.49 -38.99 -12.28
C LEU A 18 24.42 -37.46 -12.25
N ALA A 19 23.48 -36.89 -12.99
CA ALA A 19 23.04 -35.53 -12.74
C ALA A 19 22.31 -35.53 -11.40
N SER A 20 23.05 -35.27 -10.31
CA SER A 20 22.43 -35.02 -9.01
C SER A 20 21.50 -33.82 -9.17
N PRO A 21 20.24 -33.90 -8.72
CA PRO A 21 19.42 -32.72 -8.60
C PRO A 21 20.09 -31.85 -7.53
N VAL A 22 20.75 -30.77 -7.96
CA VAL A 22 21.21 -29.71 -7.06
C VAL A 22 19.96 -28.97 -6.61
N PHE A 23 19.26 -29.56 -5.64
CA PHE A 23 18.37 -28.79 -4.78
C PHE A 23 19.25 -27.81 -4.01
N ALA A 24 18.81 -26.56 -3.95
CA ALA A 24 19.51 -25.46 -3.31
C ALA A 24 19.61 -25.69 -1.79
N ALA A 25 20.55 -26.53 -1.37
CA ALA A 25 20.92 -26.69 0.03
C ALA A 25 21.81 -25.50 0.44
N GLY A 26 21.57 -24.96 1.63
CA GLY A 26 22.45 -23.96 2.25
C GLY A 26 23.86 -24.51 2.53
N MET A 27 24.68 -23.71 3.21
CA MET A 27 26.06 -24.01 3.52
C MET A 27 26.22 -25.35 4.24
N ASN A 28 27.11 -26.21 3.74
CA ASN A 28 27.49 -27.44 4.41
C ASN A 28 28.65 -27.19 5.37
N CYS A 29 28.34 -27.01 6.66
CA CYS A 29 29.34 -26.69 7.68
C CYS A 29 30.41 -27.76 7.90
N ALA A 30 30.15 -29.02 7.54
CA ALA A 30 31.18 -30.06 7.58
C ALA A 30 32.30 -29.85 6.53
N GLN A 31 32.06 -28.98 5.55
CA GLN A 31 33.00 -28.68 4.46
C GLN A 31 33.57 -27.26 4.54
N ALA A 32 33.25 -26.49 5.59
CA ALA A 32 33.72 -25.12 5.77
C ALA A 32 35.25 -25.07 5.93
N LYS A 33 35.92 -24.21 5.15
CA LYS A 33 37.40 -24.09 5.14
C LYS A 33 37.89 -22.66 5.19
N THR A 34 37.10 -21.71 4.71
CA THR A 34 37.49 -20.29 4.70
C THR A 34 37.11 -19.59 6.00
N PRO A 35 37.79 -18.48 6.37
CA PRO A 35 37.40 -17.70 7.54
C PRO A 35 35.93 -17.25 7.52
N THR A 36 35.40 -16.95 6.33
CA THR A 36 33.98 -16.62 6.14
C THR A 36 33.06 -17.80 6.41
N GLU A 37 33.32 -18.96 5.82
CA GLU A 37 32.48 -20.15 6.02
C GLU A 37 32.49 -20.61 7.47
N LEU A 38 33.66 -20.57 8.12
CA LEU A 38 33.78 -20.93 9.53
C LEU A 38 33.00 -19.95 10.43
N ALA A 39 33.04 -18.65 10.14
CA ALA A 39 32.26 -17.65 10.88
C ALA A 39 30.75 -17.85 10.70
N ILE A 40 30.28 -18.13 9.48
CA ILE A 40 28.86 -18.42 9.20
C ILE A 40 28.40 -19.67 9.97
N CYS A 41 29.22 -20.71 9.99
CA CYS A 41 28.88 -21.97 10.67
C CYS A 41 28.98 -21.90 12.20
N ALA A 42 29.76 -20.96 12.74
CA ALA A 42 29.89 -20.75 14.18
C ALA A 42 28.76 -19.88 14.76
N ASP A 43 28.05 -19.11 13.94
CA ASP A 43 26.97 -18.21 14.34
C ASP A 43 25.61 -18.75 13.83
N ALA A 44 24.69 -19.04 14.76
CA ALA A 44 23.40 -19.64 14.43
C ALA A 44 22.49 -18.71 13.59
N ASP A 45 22.60 -17.39 13.75
CA ASP A 45 21.83 -16.43 12.98
C ASP A 45 22.35 -16.33 11.55
N LEU A 46 23.68 -16.28 11.37
CA LEU A 46 24.29 -16.28 10.03
C LEU A 46 23.97 -17.58 9.28
N LEU A 47 24.00 -18.73 9.97
CA LEU A 47 23.62 -20.00 9.37
C LEU A 47 22.13 -20.03 8.99
N ARG A 48 21.24 -19.46 9.81
CA ARG A 48 19.82 -19.32 9.47
C ARG A 48 19.64 -18.45 8.22
N GLN A 49 20.30 -17.29 8.16
CA GLN A 49 20.25 -16.40 7.00
C GLN A 49 20.76 -17.07 5.72
N ASP A 50 21.81 -17.90 5.81
CA ASP A 50 22.31 -18.65 4.66
C ASP A 50 21.29 -19.68 4.14
N ASN A 51 20.65 -20.42 5.05
CA ASN A 51 19.58 -21.36 4.71
C ASN A 51 18.35 -20.65 4.10
N ASP A 52 17.98 -19.50 4.64
CA ASP A 52 16.90 -18.67 4.11
C ASP A 52 17.21 -18.19 2.69
N LEU A 53 18.44 -17.74 2.46
CA LEU A 53 18.89 -17.29 1.16
C LEU A 53 18.86 -18.43 0.15
N ALA A 54 19.37 -19.60 0.51
CA ALA A 54 19.36 -20.78 -0.35
C ALA A 54 17.94 -21.18 -0.74
N ARG A 55 16.99 -21.13 0.20
CA ARG A 55 15.56 -21.39 -0.05
C ARG A 55 14.95 -20.41 -1.05
N VAL A 56 15.15 -19.10 -0.86
CA VAL A 56 14.62 -18.07 -1.78
C VAL A 56 15.26 -18.19 -3.17
N TYR A 57 16.58 -18.37 -3.22
CA TYR A 57 17.32 -18.58 -4.47
C TYR A 57 16.82 -19.81 -5.24
N GLY A 58 16.55 -20.92 -4.53
CA GLY A 58 15.97 -22.14 -5.11
C GLY A 58 14.62 -21.87 -5.76
N LYS A 59 13.67 -21.30 -5.00
CA LYS A 59 12.34 -20.91 -5.51
C LYS A 59 12.43 -20.00 -6.73
N LEU A 60 13.30 -18.98 -6.69
CA LEU A 60 13.49 -18.06 -7.80
C LEU A 60 13.98 -18.76 -9.07
N GLY A 61 14.85 -19.76 -8.93
CA GLY A 61 15.32 -20.59 -10.05
C GLY A 61 14.26 -21.50 -10.65
N GLU A 62 13.21 -21.83 -9.91
CA GLU A 62 12.06 -22.62 -10.39
C GLU A 62 11.06 -21.74 -11.15
N VAL A 63 10.74 -20.56 -10.63
CA VAL A 63 9.76 -19.64 -11.26
C VAL A 63 10.33 -18.84 -12.43
N ARG A 64 11.67 -18.81 -12.61
CA ARG A 64 12.35 -18.15 -13.72
C ARG A 64 13.29 -19.10 -14.48
N PRO A 65 12.77 -20.09 -15.22
CA PRO A 65 13.60 -21.04 -15.96
C PRO A 65 14.52 -20.35 -16.97
N ASP A 66 14.01 -19.36 -17.71
CA ASP A 66 14.78 -18.61 -18.73
C ASP A 66 15.84 -17.69 -18.12
N GLY A 67 15.62 -17.23 -16.88
CA GLY A 67 16.55 -16.36 -16.13
C GLY A 67 17.62 -17.10 -15.34
N ARG A 68 17.61 -18.44 -15.31
CA ARG A 68 18.41 -19.25 -14.36
C ARG A 68 19.92 -19.14 -14.57
N ALA A 69 20.38 -18.87 -15.80
CA ALA A 69 21.79 -18.66 -16.09
C ALA A 69 22.31 -17.34 -15.49
N ALA A 70 21.57 -16.24 -15.70
CA ALA A 70 21.89 -14.93 -15.14
C ALA A 70 21.84 -14.95 -13.61
N LEU A 71 20.78 -15.54 -13.02
CA LEU A 71 20.64 -15.67 -11.57
C LEU A 71 21.82 -16.43 -10.93
N ARG A 72 22.29 -17.51 -11.58
CA ARG A 72 23.48 -18.25 -11.14
C ARG A 72 24.75 -17.40 -11.17
N GLN A 73 24.92 -16.58 -12.19
CA GLN A 73 26.08 -15.70 -12.31
C GLN A 73 26.05 -14.62 -11.21
N GLU A 74 24.91 -13.96 -11.02
CA GLU A 74 24.74 -12.97 -9.95
C GLU A 74 25.01 -13.57 -8.56
N GLN A 75 24.56 -14.80 -8.31
CA GLN A 75 24.79 -15.47 -7.03
C GLN A 75 26.27 -15.78 -6.81
N ARG A 76 27.00 -16.23 -7.85
CA ARG A 76 28.46 -16.44 -7.75
C ARG A 76 29.21 -15.14 -7.47
N ASP A 77 28.80 -14.05 -8.11
CA ASP A 77 29.44 -12.76 -7.90
C ASP A 77 29.14 -12.20 -6.51
N TRP A 78 27.92 -12.36 -6.01
CA TRP A 78 27.59 -12.01 -4.63
C TRP A 78 28.39 -12.83 -3.60
N ILE A 79 28.60 -14.13 -3.81
CA ILE A 79 29.43 -14.96 -2.91
C ILE A 79 30.85 -14.38 -2.79
N LYS A 80 31.43 -13.84 -3.87
CA LYS A 80 32.72 -13.15 -3.82
C LYS A 80 32.66 -11.89 -2.97
N VAL A 81 31.58 -11.11 -3.04
CA VAL A 81 31.37 -9.92 -2.20
C VAL A 81 31.27 -10.31 -0.74
N ARG A 82 30.40 -11.28 -0.40
CA ARG A 82 30.27 -11.82 0.96
C ARG A 82 31.61 -12.28 1.53
N ASN A 83 32.39 -13.02 0.75
CA ASN A 83 33.67 -13.57 1.21
C ASN A 83 34.75 -12.48 1.46
N ARG A 84 34.58 -11.24 0.98
CA ARG A 84 35.49 -10.12 1.35
C ARG A 84 35.35 -9.72 2.81
N CYS A 85 34.24 -10.05 3.48
CA CYS A 85 34.06 -9.80 4.92
C CYS A 85 35.01 -10.63 5.81
N GLY A 86 35.60 -11.72 5.29
CA GLY A 86 36.36 -12.64 6.13
C GLY A 86 35.49 -13.19 7.26
N ALA A 87 36.00 -13.18 8.50
CA ALA A 87 35.28 -13.63 9.68
C ALA A 87 34.47 -12.53 10.40
N ASN A 88 34.31 -11.34 9.80
CA ASN A 88 33.54 -10.25 10.40
C ASN A 88 32.03 -10.55 10.32
N ALA A 89 31.42 -10.89 11.46
CA ALA A 89 30.02 -11.29 11.55
C ALA A 89 29.04 -10.17 11.16
N ASP A 90 29.30 -8.92 11.53
CA ASP A 90 28.42 -7.79 11.21
C ASP A 90 28.42 -7.51 9.70
N CYS A 91 29.60 -7.51 9.08
CA CYS A 91 29.73 -7.40 7.63
C CYS A 91 28.97 -8.53 6.92
N LEU A 92 29.08 -9.78 7.41
CA LEU A 92 28.36 -10.91 6.83
C LEU A 92 26.84 -10.75 6.96
N ARG A 93 26.37 -10.33 8.14
CA ARG A 93 24.94 -10.10 8.42
C ARG A 93 24.37 -9.04 7.46
N ASP A 94 25.08 -7.93 7.25
CA ASP A 94 24.70 -6.89 6.28
C ASP A 94 24.63 -7.43 4.85
N GLN A 95 25.62 -8.21 4.42
CA GLN A 95 25.64 -8.81 3.08
C GLN A 95 24.49 -9.81 2.87
N TYR A 96 24.14 -10.58 3.89
CA TYR A 96 22.97 -11.48 3.85
C TYR A 96 21.67 -10.69 3.76
N LEU A 97 21.48 -9.67 4.60
CA LEU A 97 20.27 -8.84 4.59
C LEU A 97 20.03 -8.19 3.22
N LEU A 98 21.06 -7.55 2.65
CA LEU A 98 20.98 -6.93 1.32
C LEU A 98 20.61 -7.94 0.23
N ARG A 99 21.21 -9.14 0.27
CA ARG A 99 20.96 -10.16 -0.76
C ARG A 99 19.62 -10.83 -0.61
N LEU A 100 19.21 -11.13 0.62
CA LEU A 100 17.90 -11.70 0.93
C LEU A 100 16.80 -10.76 0.45
N SER A 101 16.87 -9.48 0.79
CA SER A 101 15.92 -8.46 0.30
C SER A 101 15.87 -8.45 -1.23
N LYS A 102 17.01 -8.36 -1.91
CA LYS A 102 17.05 -8.37 -3.39
C LYS A 102 16.40 -9.64 -3.98
N LEU A 103 16.72 -10.82 -3.45
CA LEU A 103 16.17 -12.08 -3.97
C LEU A 103 14.67 -12.21 -3.67
N GLN A 104 14.22 -11.72 -2.52
CA GLN A 104 12.79 -11.67 -2.16
C GLN A 104 12.03 -10.72 -3.08
N ASP A 105 12.57 -9.55 -3.42
CA ASP A 105 11.98 -8.61 -4.39
C ASP A 105 11.87 -9.23 -5.79
N MET A 106 12.94 -9.88 -6.24
CA MET A 106 12.94 -10.61 -7.51
C MET A 106 11.91 -11.74 -7.51
N LEU A 107 11.78 -12.46 -6.39
CA LEU A 107 10.79 -13.54 -6.26
C LEU A 107 9.37 -12.98 -6.27
N ARG A 108 9.08 -11.95 -5.47
CA ARG A 108 7.79 -11.26 -5.46
C ARG A 108 7.40 -10.80 -6.85
N SER A 109 8.31 -10.14 -7.56
CA SER A 109 8.06 -9.66 -8.93
C SER A 109 7.84 -10.82 -9.91
N ALA A 110 8.59 -11.91 -9.78
CA ALA A 110 8.46 -13.07 -10.67
C ALA A 110 7.21 -13.91 -10.41
N THR A 111 6.68 -13.88 -9.19
CA THR A 111 5.45 -14.59 -8.80
C THR A 111 4.23 -13.67 -8.73
N ALA A 112 4.42 -12.38 -8.99
CA ALA A 112 3.36 -11.38 -8.98
C ALA A 112 2.26 -11.79 -9.95
N TYR A 113 1.01 -11.62 -9.52
CA TYR A 113 -0.13 -11.91 -10.35
C TYR A 113 -0.18 -10.93 -11.51
N VAL A 114 -0.46 -11.46 -12.70
CA VAL A 114 -0.68 -10.68 -13.92
C VAL A 114 -2.17 -10.75 -14.22
N PRO A 115 -2.88 -9.60 -14.30
CA PRO A 115 -4.30 -9.59 -14.58
C PRO A 115 -4.62 -10.27 -15.90
N ASP A 116 -5.55 -11.23 -15.85
CA ASP A 116 -6.00 -11.97 -17.01
C ASP A 116 -7.15 -11.24 -17.74
N GLU A 117 -7.68 -11.86 -18.80
CA GLU A 117 -8.79 -11.29 -19.57
C GLU A 117 -10.04 -11.06 -18.71
N THR A 118 -10.32 -11.92 -17.74
CA THR A 118 -11.50 -11.76 -16.89
C THR A 118 -11.35 -10.58 -15.94
N ASP A 119 -10.14 -10.33 -15.42
CA ASP A 119 -9.89 -9.17 -14.56
C ASP A 119 -10.01 -7.86 -15.38
N ARG A 120 -9.53 -7.85 -16.62
CA ARG A 120 -9.68 -6.69 -17.53
C ARG A 120 -11.14 -6.43 -17.89
N LEU A 121 -11.92 -7.47 -18.16
CA LEU A 121 -13.36 -7.34 -18.41
C LEU A 121 -14.12 -6.90 -17.15
N ALA A 122 -13.72 -7.37 -15.96
CA ALA A 122 -14.30 -6.90 -14.70
C ALA A 122 -14.02 -5.42 -14.46
N LEU A 123 -12.80 -4.94 -14.74
CA LEU A 123 -12.48 -3.52 -14.68
C LEU A 123 -13.33 -2.69 -15.66
N GLU A 124 -13.50 -3.16 -16.90
CA GLU A 124 -14.32 -2.48 -17.89
C GLU A 124 -15.80 -2.43 -17.49
N ASP A 125 -16.35 -3.51 -16.92
CA ASP A 125 -17.71 -3.52 -16.38
C ASP A 125 -17.87 -2.49 -15.25
N LEU A 126 -16.90 -2.44 -14.32
CA LEU A 126 -16.91 -1.47 -13.23
C LEU A 126 -16.85 -0.03 -13.78
N ARG A 127 -15.97 0.22 -14.75
CA ARG A 127 -15.85 1.52 -15.41
C ARG A 127 -17.15 1.95 -16.07
N GLN A 128 -17.80 1.06 -16.82
CA GLN A 128 -19.08 1.32 -17.47
C GLN A 128 -20.19 1.56 -16.44
N ALA A 129 -20.23 0.79 -15.35
CA ALA A 129 -21.22 0.96 -14.29
C ALA A 129 -21.08 2.32 -13.58
N VAL A 130 -19.84 2.72 -13.24
CA VAL A 130 -19.57 4.04 -12.63
C VAL A 130 -19.91 5.17 -13.61
N GLU A 131 -19.54 5.03 -14.89
CA GLU A 131 -19.86 6.04 -15.91
C GLU A 131 -21.38 6.17 -16.13
N ALA A 132 -22.12 5.05 -16.09
CA ALA A 132 -23.59 5.07 -16.16
C ALA A 132 -24.20 5.73 -14.91
N ALA A 133 -23.73 5.36 -13.71
CA ALA A 133 -24.19 5.96 -12.46
C ALA A 133 -23.95 7.48 -12.43
N ARG A 134 -22.82 7.94 -13.00
CA ARG A 134 -22.45 9.36 -13.13
C ARG A 134 -23.45 10.19 -13.92
N GLN A 135 -24.17 9.59 -14.86
CA GLN A 135 -25.21 10.30 -15.63
C GLN A 135 -26.44 10.65 -14.77
N THR A 136 -26.69 9.88 -13.72
CA THR A 136 -27.84 10.08 -12.81
C THR A 136 -27.47 10.75 -11.50
N ASP A 137 -26.29 10.44 -10.95
CA ASP A 137 -25.75 10.97 -9.72
C ASP A 137 -24.25 11.13 -9.91
N ALA A 138 -23.83 12.36 -10.23
CA ALA A 138 -22.42 12.67 -10.41
C ALA A 138 -21.70 12.97 -9.09
N GLU A 139 -22.40 13.02 -7.95
CA GLU A 139 -21.78 13.25 -6.63
C GLU A 139 -21.32 11.93 -5.98
N PHE A 140 -22.06 10.83 -6.17
CA PHE A 140 -21.74 9.49 -5.61
C PHE A 140 -21.75 8.34 -6.63
N PRO A 141 -21.26 8.48 -7.88
CA PRO A 141 -21.34 7.40 -8.86
C PRO A 141 -20.53 6.18 -8.44
N LEU A 142 -19.35 6.39 -7.84
CA LEU A 142 -18.48 5.32 -7.39
C LEU A 142 -19.10 4.56 -6.21
N GLU A 143 -19.46 5.27 -5.14
CA GLU A 143 -19.96 4.65 -3.91
C GLU A 143 -21.26 3.89 -4.16
N ASN A 144 -22.18 4.46 -4.95
CA ASN A 144 -23.42 3.78 -5.29
C ASN A 144 -23.15 2.51 -6.11
N THR A 145 -22.18 2.55 -7.04
CA THR A 145 -21.78 1.39 -7.84
C THR A 145 -21.15 0.31 -6.97
N LEU A 146 -20.15 0.65 -6.13
CA LEU A 146 -19.51 -0.31 -5.23
C LEU A 146 -20.52 -0.91 -4.24
N ALA A 147 -21.44 -0.12 -3.70
CA ALA A 147 -22.50 -0.61 -2.82
C ALA A 147 -23.50 -1.56 -3.50
N SER A 148 -23.65 -1.46 -4.83
CA SER A 148 -24.47 -2.39 -5.62
C SER A 148 -23.76 -3.72 -5.89
N LEU A 149 -22.42 -3.68 -6.02
CA LEU A 149 -21.57 -4.83 -6.30
C LEU A 149 -21.04 -5.53 -5.05
N SER A 150 -21.23 -4.92 -3.87
CA SER A 150 -20.67 -5.40 -2.62
C SER A 150 -21.24 -6.75 -2.20
N VAL A 151 -20.38 -7.58 -1.64
CA VAL A 151 -20.76 -8.84 -1.01
C VAL A 151 -21.46 -8.53 0.31
N LYS A 152 -22.73 -8.91 0.44
CA LYS A 152 -23.58 -8.57 1.61
C LYS A 152 -23.96 -9.76 2.49
N ALA A 153 -23.71 -10.98 2.00
CA ALA A 153 -24.14 -12.21 2.65
C ALA A 153 -22.98 -13.21 2.72
N GLY A 154 -23.05 -14.15 3.64
CA GLY A 154 -22.03 -15.19 3.82
C GLY A 154 -20.75 -14.69 4.52
N MET A 155 -20.79 -13.49 5.10
CA MET A 155 -19.69 -12.91 5.86
C MET A 155 -19.97 -13.02 7.37
N THR A 156 -19.00 -13.50 8.13
CA THR A 156 -19.01 -13.43 9.61
C THR A 156 -17.76 -12.70 10.06
N THR A 157 -17.93 -11.64 10.85
CA THR A 157 -16.80 -10.87 11.39
C THR A 157 -16.75 -11.00 12.90
N PHE A 158 -15.55 -11.15 13.45
CA PHE A 158 -15.29 -11.16 14.88
C PHE A 158 -13.90 -10.57 15.16
N ASP A 159 -13.68 -10.14 16.39
CA ASP A 159 -12.46 -9.43 16.80
C ASP A 159 -11.67 -10.22 17.84
N ASN A 160 -10.40 -9.87 18.00
CA ASN A 160 -9.70 -10.17 19.24
C ASN A 160 -10.44 -9.52 20.42
N VAL A 161 -10.46 -10.21 21.56
CA VAL A 161 -11.19 -9.80 22.76
C VAL A 161 -10.23 -9.55 23.91
N ARG A 162 -10.56 -8.55 24.75
CA ARG A 162 -9.93 -8.37 26.06
C ARG A 162 -10.76 -9.12 27.10
N GLU A 163 -10.12 -9.86 27.99
CA GLU A 163 -10.84 -10.59 29.05
C GLU A 163 -11.31 -9.62 30.13
N ASN A 164 -10.48 -8.60 30.41
CA ASN A 164 -10.81 -7.47 31.28
C ASN A 164 -10.54 -6.14 30.57
N ALA A 165 -11.26 -5.09 30.96
CA ALA A 165 -11.07 -3.75 30.40
C ALA A 165 -9.64 -3.21 30.59
N ASP A 166 -8.99 -3.63 31.67
CA ASP A 166 -7.63 -3.23 32.04
C ASP A 166 -6.53 -4.08 31.37
N ASP A 167 -6.90 -5.08 30.55
CA ASP A 167 -5.91 -5.88 29.85
C ASP A 167 -5.22 -5.02 28.77
N ASP A 168 -3.88 -5.03 28.79
CA ASP A 168 -3.05 -4.28 27.85
C ASP A 168 -3.16 -4.80 26.41
N GLU A 169 -3.61 -6.05 26.22
CA GLU A 169 -3.61 -6.74 24.93
C GLU A 169 -4.90 -7.50 24.65
N ALA A 170 -5.48 -7.30 23.46
CA ALA A 170 -6.60 -8.11 22.98
C ALA A 170 -6.07 -9.42 22.36
N LYS A 171 -6.77 -10.53 22.59
CA LYS A 171 -6.32 -11.87 22.16
C LYS A 171 -7.35 -12.58 21.32
N PHE A 172 -6.90 -13.57 20.54
CA PHE A 172 -7.80 -14.43 19.78
C PHE A 172 -8.86 -15.04 20.71
N PRO A 173 -10.15 -15.06 20.31
CA PRO A 173 -11.22 -15.55 21.17
C PRO A 173 -10.94 -16.96 21.71
N LYS A 174 -11.25 -17.20 23.00
CA LYS A 174 -11.21 -18.56 23.59
C LYS A 174 -12.47 -19.38 23.30
N GLN A 175 -13.55 -18.69 22.95
CA GLN A 175 -14.85 -19.27 22.64
C GLN A 175 -15.18 -19.04 21.17
N GLN A 176 -15.90 -20.00 20.60
CA GLN A 176 -16.37 -19.95 19.22
C GLN A 176 -17.29 -18.72 19.02
N PRO A 177 -16.97 -17.81 18.08
CA PRO A 177 -17.82 -16.67 17.79
C PRO A 177 -19.15 -17.11 17.17
N MET A 178 -20.17 -16.27 17.30
CA MET A 178 -21.48 -16.48 16.67
C MET A 178 -21.32 -16.57 15.15
N ASP A 179 -22.08 -17.46 14.51
CA ASP A 179 -22.08 -17.72 13.05
C ASP A 179 -20.74 -18.22 12.46
N VAL A 180 -19.79 -18.60 13.31
CA VAL A 180 -18.65 -19.46 12.94
C VAL A 180 -19.07 -20.91 13.17
N THR A 181 -18.86 -21.81 12.22
CA THR A 181 -19.19 -23.24 12.38
C THR A 181 -18.14 -23.97 13.22
N GLN A 182 -18.47 -25.14 13.75
CA GLN A 182 -17.52 -25.95 14.55
C GLN A 182 -16.28 -26.36 13.74
N ASP A 183 -16.47 -26.67 12.45
CA ASP A 183 -15.37 -27.02 11.54
C ASP A 183 -14.44 -25.82 11.30
N GLU A 184 -15.00 -24.65 11.03
CA GLU A 184 -14.22 -23.42 10.86
C GLU A 184 -13.50 -23.03 12.13
N TRP A 185 -14.15 -23.18 13.28
CA TRP A 185 -13.55 -22.93 14.57
C TRP A 185 -12.34 -23.84 14.83
N ALA A 186 -12.49 -25.13 14.57
CA ALA A 186 -11.38 -26.08 14.68
C ALA A 186 -10.22 -25.71 13.73
N ALA A 187 -10.53 -25.25 12.52
CA ALA A 187 -9.51 -24.83 11.57
C ALA A 187 -8.79 -23.54 11.99
N LEU A 188 -9.52 -22.54 12.49
CA LEU A 188 -8.93 -21.31 13.05
C LEU A 188 -7.95 -21.65 14.17
N GLN A 189 -8.35 -22.51 15.12
CA GLN A 189 -7.49 -22.96 16.21
C GLN A 189 -6.26 -23.74 15.73
N ALA A 190 -6.44 -24.60 14.71
CA ALA A 190 -5.35 -25.39 14.15
C ALA A 190 -4.35 -24.56 13.32
N SER A 191 -4.72 -23.34 12.93
CA SER A 191 -3.91 -22.46 12.08
C SER A 191 -2.91 -21.61 12.85
N GLY A 192 -3.01 -21.55 14.19
CA GLY A 192 -2.10 -20.75 15.01
C GLY A 192 -2.10 -19.27 14.63
N ILE A 193 -3.28 -18.71 14.31
CA ILE A 193 -3.42 -17.33 13.86
C ILE A 193 -2.97 -16.39 14.98
N ASP A 194 -1.82 -15.76 14.77
CA ASP A 194 -1.26 -14.71 15.63
C ASP A 194 -1.12 -13.44 14.80
N ALA A 195 -2.25 -12.87 14.43
CA ALA A 195 -2.29 -11.62 13.69
C ALA A 195 -2.19 -10.39 14.61
N GLY A 196 -1.83 -10.59 15.88
CA GLY A 196 -1.84 -9.57 16.94
C GLY A 196 -1.12 -8.31 16.49
N GLY A 197 -1.91 -7.31 16.13
CA GLY A 197 -1.43 -5.97 15.84
C GLY A 197 -0.86 -5.31 17.08
N GLU A 198 -0.52 -4.03 17.02
CA GLU A 198 -0.17 -3.25 18.21
C GLU A 198 -1.29 -3.41 19.26
N ASN A 199 -0.91 -3.81 20.49
CA ASN A 199 -1.81 -4.15 21.60
C ASN A 199 -2.81 -5.27 21.28
N GLY A 200 -2.47 -6.16 20.34
CA GLY A 200 -3.27 -7.30 19.96
C GLY A 200 -4.55 -6.95 19.20
N ILE A 201 -4.67 -5.73 18.66
CA ILE A 201 -5.86 -5.30 17.92
C ILE A 201 -5.87 -5.96 16.53
N ALA A 202 -6.83 -6.86 16.33
CA ALA A 202 -7.09 -7.49 15.04
C ALA A 202 -8.56 -7.87 14.88
N SER A 203 -9.05 -7.85 13.64
CA SER A 203 -10.37 -8.35 13.26
C SER A 203 -10.26 -9.41 12.16
N TYR A 204 -11.24 -10.31 12.14
CA TYR A 204 -11.27 -11.47 11.26
C TYR A 204 -12.61 -11.51 10.55
N THR A 205 -12.60 -11.72 9.24
CA THR A 205 -13.81 -11.90 8.45
C THR A 205 -13.74 -13.22 7.70
N LEU A 206 -14.66 -14.14 8.00
CA LEU A 206 -14.87 -15.37 7.24
C LEU A 206 -15.79 -15.11 6.07
N MET A 207 -15.34 -15.39 4.85
CA MET A 207 -16.13 -15.30 3.63
C MET A 207 -15.53 -16.16 2.51
N ASP A 208 -16.37 -16.61 1.58
CA ASP A 208 -15.91 -17.37 0.41
C ASP A 208 -15.28 -16.42 -0.63
N LEU A 209 -13.94 -16.43 -0.73
CA LEU A 209 -13.18 -15.51 -1.58
C LEU A 209 -12.89 -16.09 -2.97
N ASP A 210 -12.83 -17.42 -3.13
CA ASP A 210 -12.55 -18.07 -4.42
C ASP A 210 -13.72 -18.85 -5.02
N GLY A 211 -14.86 -18.89 -4.33
CA GLY A 211 -16.12 -19.46 -4.82
C GLY A 211 -16.23 -20.97 -4.69
N ASP A 212 -15.38 -21.61 -3.87
CA ASP A 212 -15.36 -23.06 -3.69
C ASP A 212 -16.41 -23.56 -2.67
N GLY A 213 -17.13 -22.65 -2.01
CA GLY A 213 -18.16 -22.92 -1.02
C GLY A 213 -17.61 -23.11 0.40
N LEU A 214 -16.31 -23.04 0.61
CA LEU A 214 -15.66 -22.93 1.91
C LEU A 214 -15.33 -21.46 2.16
N ARG A 215 -15.50 -21.01 3.41
CA ARG A 215 -15.12 -19.64 3.76
C ARG A 215 -13.63 -19.58 4.03
N ASP A 216 -13.00 -18.59 3.42
CA ASP A 216 -11.63 -18.16 3.66
C ASP A 216 -11.60 -17.10 4.75
N LEU A 217 -10.38 -16.75 5.18
CA LEU A 217 -10.17 -15.81 6.28
C LEU A 217 -9.49 -14.54 5.79
N VAL A 218 -10.18 -13.42 5.95
CA VAL A 218 -9.60 -12.06 5.86
C VAL A 218 -9.17 -11.65 7.26
N VAL A 219 -7.99 -11.05 7.37
CA VAL A 219 -7.44 -10.56 8.64
C VAL A 219 -7.07 -9.10 8.48
N ARG A 220 -7.61 -8.24 9.34
CA ARG A 220 -7.20 -6.84 9.52
C ARG A 220 -6.42 -6.74 10.83
N SER A 221 -5.14 -6.42 10.75
CA SER A 221 -4.27 -6.25 11.93
C SER A 221 -3.88 -4.78 12.05
N TYR A 222 -4.10 -4.17 13.21
CA TYR A 222 -3.68 -2.78 13.45
C TYR A 222 -2.17 -2.75 13.70
N THR A 223 -1.38 -2.14 12.84
CA THR A 223 0.09 -2.15 12.96
C THR A 223 0.68 -0.90 13.59
N GLY A 224 -0.15 0.09 13.90
CA GLY A 224 0.25 1.20 14.74
C GLY A 224 0.77 2.43 14.01
N GLY A 225 1.58 3.21 14.71
CA GLY A 225 2.21 4.42 14.18
C GLY A 225 1.31 5.64 14.19
N THR A 226 1.88 6.80 13.84
CA THR A 226 1.17 8.09 13.89
C THR A 226 0.01 8.18 12.89
N GLY A 227 0.07 7.41 11.80
CA GLY A 227 -0.98 7.26 10.79
C GLY A 227 -2.13 6.32 11.17
N LEU A 228 -1.98 5.56 12.27
CA LEU A 228 -2.91 4.50 12.68
C LEU A 228 -3.08 3.41 11.59
N PHE A 229 -1.97 2.78 11.21
CA PHE A 229 -1.97 1.84 10.10
C PHE A 229 -2.68 0.52 10.43
N SER A 230 -3.31 -0.08 9.43
CA SER A 230 -3.78 -1.46 9.49
C SER A 230 -3.39 -2.24 8.24
N ASP A 231 -2.94 -3.46 8.42
CA ASP A 231 -2.60 -4.40 7.36
C ASP A 231 -3.78 -5.34 7.11
N ILE A 232 -4.20 -5.46 5.84
CA ILE A 232 -5.26 -6.38 5.43
C ILE A 232 -4.61 -7.52 4.66
N SER A 233 -4.98 -8.74 5.02
CA SER A 233 -4.46 -9.95 4.38
C SER A 233 -5.56 -11.00 4.20
N ALA A 234 -5.32 -11.94 3.30
CA ALA A 234 -6.23 -13.07 3.08
C ALA A 234 -5.49 -14.42 3.17
N LEU A 235 -6.15 -15.37 3.81
CA LEU A 235 -5.69 -16.74 4.03
C LEU A 235 -6.73 -17.70 3.47
N ARG A 236 -6.29 -18.60 2.58
CA ARG A 236 -7.17 -19.59 1.96
C ARG A 236 -7.48 -20.70 2.96
N ARG A 237 -8.69 -21.25 2.91
CA ARG A 237 -9.02 -22.50 3.59
C ARG A 237 -8.34 -23.69 2.90
N ILE A 238 -7.41 -24.35 3.61
CA ILE A 238 -6.66 -25.51 3.13
C ILE A 238 -6.88 -26.68 4.09
N GLY A 239 -7.85 -27.53 3.77
CA GLY A 239 -8.24 -28.65 4.62
C GLY A 239 -8.73 -28.17 5.98
N ASN A 240 -8.00 -28.50 7.05
CA ASN A 240 -8.35 -28.13 8.42
C ASN A 240 -7.57 -26.90 8.94
N ARG A 241 -7.05 -26.05 8.06
CA ARG A 241 -6.29 -24.83 8.42
C ARG A 241 -6.56 -23.69 7.43
N TYR A 242 -6.17 -22.50 7.81
CA TYR A 242 -6.07 -21.30 6.99
C TYR A 242 -4.59 -21.00 6.75
N GLY A 243 -4.21 -20.66 5.51
CA GLY A 243 -2.81 -20.43 5.16
C GLY A 243 -2.62 -19.61 3.89
N GLY A 244 -1.43 -19.03 3.73
CA GLY A 244 -1.05 -18.30 2.53
C GLY A 244 -0.45 -19.19 1.43
N PRO A 245 -0.27 -18.66 0.19
CA PRO A 245 0.19 -19.44 -0.97
C PRO A 245 1.63 -19.95 -0.87
N ALA A 246 2.48 -19.31 -0.05
CA ALA A 246 3.92 -19.55 -0.02
C ALA A 246 4.45 -20.19 1.28
N THR A 247 3.74 -20.00 2.39
CA THR A 247 4.03 -20.54 3.72
C THR A 247 2.72 -20.65 4.52
N PRO A 248 2.51 -21.75 5.26
CA PRO A 248 1.32 -21.94 6.10
C PRO A 248 1.07 -20.79 7.09
N ASP A 249 2.14 -20.10 7.51
CA ASP A 249 2.09 -19.09 8.58
C ASP A 249 2.14 -17.63 8.08
N ALA A 250 2.25 -17.38 6.77
CA ALA A 250 2.30 -16.00 6.26
C ALA A 250 1.02 -15.66 5.50
N ALA A 251 0.26 -14.71 6.01
CA ALA A 251 -0.85 -14.13 5.27
C ALA A 251 -0.33 -13.35 4.05
N ALA A 252 -0.99 -13.51 2.90
CA ALA A 252 -0.69 -12.68 1.75
C ALA A 252 -1.24 -11.29 2.02
N GLY A 253 -0.35 -10.32 2.30
CA GLY A 253 -0.73 -8.91 2.43
C GLY A 253 -1.43 -8.45 1.15
N LEU A 254 -2.64 -7.92 1.30
CA LEU A 254 -3.47 -7.44 0.20
C LEU A 254 -3.27 -5.95 -0.01
N TYR A 255 -3.48 -5.16 1.05
CA TYR A 255 -3.32 -3.70 1.08
C TYR A 255 -3.21 -3.21 2.53
N THR A 256 -2.83 -1.95 2.71
CA THR A 256 -2.79 -1.26 3.99
C THR A 256 -3.80 -0.11 4.03
N LEU A 257 -4.26 0.22 5.23
CA LEU A 257 -5.07 1.41 5.50
C LEU A 257 -4.26 2.38 6.36
N ASN A 258 -4.37 3.66 6.07
CA ASN A 258 -3.82 4.77 6.84
C ASN A 258 -4.96 5.70 7.27
N ASP A 259 -5.45 5.55 8.49
CA ASP A 259 -6.65 6.26 8.96
C ASP A 259 -6.44 7.78 9.13
N ARG A 260 -5.20 8.27 9.17
CA ARG A 260 -4.92 9.72 9.31
C ARG A 260 -4.27 10.37 8.10
N GLY A 261 -3.50 9.64 7.31
CA GLY A 261 -2.70 10.20 6.21
C GLY A 261 -3.15 9.78 4.81
N SER A 262 -4.37 9.26 4.67
CA SER A 262 -4.98 8.95 3.39
C SER A 262 -6.49 8.78 3.56
N ASN A 263 -7.24 8.81 2.47
CA ASN A 263 -8.63 8.36 2.43
C ASN A 263 -8.67 7.01 1.74
N GLN A 264 -8.43 5.97 2.53
CA GLN A 264 -8.33 4.59 2.07
C GLN A 264 -9.49 3.77 2.62
N ASP A 265 -10.02 2.88 1.79
CA ASP A 265 -11.06 1.95 2.19
C ASP A 265 -11.00 0.68 1.33
N GLY A 266 -11.58 -0.42 1.79
CA GLY A 266 -11.66 -1.67 1.04
C GLY A 266 -13.07 -2.23 1.04
N THR A 267 -13.63 -2.43 -0.15
CA THR A 267 -14.93 -3.08 -0.32
C THR A 267 -14.77 -4.42 -1.04
N TRP A 268 -15.31 -5.50 -0.46
CA TRP A 268 -15.42 -6.77 -1.15
C TRP A 268 -16.53 -6.71 -2.19
N ILE A 269 -16.18 -6.85 -3.47
CA ILE A 269 -17.13 -6.81 -4.59
C ILE A 269 -17.06 -8.09 -5.42
N ARG A 270 -18.13 -8.38 -6.15
CA ARG A 270 -18.20 -9.53 -7.06
C ARG A 270 -18.47 -9.09 -8.48
N LEU A 271 -17.54 -9.41 -9.38
CA LEU A 271 -17.59 -9.09 -10.80
C LEU A 271 -17.20 -10.33 -11.61
N ARG A 272 -17.94 -10.63 -12.68
CA ARG A 272 -17.65 -11.78 -13.57
C ARG A 272 -17.43 -13.10 -12.82
N GLY A 273 -18.17 -13.32 -11.74
CA GLY A 273 -18.07 -14.54 -10.90
C GLY A 273 -16.82 -14.64 -10.02
N ARG A 274 -16.01 -13.58 -9.95
CA ARG A 274 -14.81 -13.47 -9.09
C ARG A 274 -15.04 -12.46 -7.97
N THR A 275 -14.43 -12.71 -6.83
CA THR A 275 -14.40 -11.77 -5.70
C THR A 275 -13.12 -10.94 -5.78
N TYR A 276 -13.25 -9.63 -5.60
CA TYR A 276 -12.15 -8.67 -5.55
C TYR A 276 -12.24 -7.86 -4.26
N ALA A 277 -11.09 -7.52 -3.70
CA ALA A 277 -11.02 -6.34 -2.84
C ALA A 277 -10.90 -5.12 -3.75
N ALA A 278 -11.96 -4.31 -3.82
CA ALA A 278 -11.89 -2.98 -4.41
C ALA A 278 -11.28 -2.04 -3.37
N TYR A 279 -9.97 -1.87 -3.44
CA TYR A 279 -9.20 -1.02 -2.55
C TYR A 279 -9.15 0.40 -3.12
N ARG A 280 -9.78 1.34 -2.41
CA ARG A 280 -9.75 2.76 -2.73
C ARG A 280 -8.54 3.41 -2.07
N ASN A 281 -7.82 4.22 -2.83
CA ASN A 281 -6.84 5.17 -2.32
C ASN A 281 -7.12 6.54 -2.96
N SER A 282 -7.55 7.50 -2.16
CA SER A 282 -7.99 8.81 -2.66
C SER A 282 -7.02 9.93 -2.33
N SER A 283 -7.08 10.97 -3.16
CA SER A 283 -6.47 12.29 -2.97
C SER A 283 -7.48 13.36 -3.42
N TYR A 284 -7.18 14.64 -3.23
CA TYR A 284 -8.07 15.72 -3.63
C TYR A 284 -8.42 15.62 -5.12
N GLY A 285 -9.68 15.34 -5.40
CA GLY A 285 -10.20 15.29 -6.77
C GLY A 285 -9.96 13.97 -7.49
N VAL A 286 -9.38 12.95 -6.87
CA VAL A 286 -9.14 11.65 -7.52
C VAL A 286 -9.37 10.50 -6.54
N ASP A 287 -10.17 9.53 -6.96
CA ASP A 287 -10.20 8.20 -6.35
C ASP A 287 -9.53 7.20 -7.28
N ASP A 288 -8.53 6.46 -6.79
CA ASP A 288 -8.01 5.27 -7.46
C ASP A 288 -8.53 4.01 -6.78
N ILE A 289 -9.10 3.09 -7.56
CA ILE A 289 -9.70 1.86 -7.08
C ILE A 289 -8.98 0.68 -7.73
N TYR A 290 -8.20 0.00 -6.91
CA TYR A 290 -7.43 -1.18 -7.29
C TYR A 290 -8.28 -2.44 -7.10
N LEU A 291 -8.42 -3.24 -8.16
CA LEU A 291 -9.08 -4.54 -8.09
C LEU A 291 -8.09 -5.64 -7.70
N LEU A 292 -7.95 -5.85 -6.41
CA LEU A 292 -7.00 -6.81 -5.83
C LEU A 292 -7.61 -8.21 -5.79
N ARG A 293 -6.87 -9.21 -6.28
CA ARG A 293 -7.28 -10.62 -6.16
C ARG A 293 -6.76 -11.21 -4.84
N PRO A 294 -7.62 -11.89 -4.07
CA PRO A 294 -7.19 -12.58 -2.86
C PRO A 294 -6.19 -13.72 -3.20
N PHE A 295 -5.31 -14.05 -2.26
CA PHE A 295 -4.32 -15.14 -2.37
C PHE A 295 -3.24 -14.96 -3.44
N HIS A 296 -3.08 -13.75 -3.96
CA HIS A 296 -2.08 -13.44 -4.98
C HIS A 296 -1.13 -12.35 -4.48
N SER A 297 0.17 -12.48 -4.82
CA SER A 297 1.10 -11.37 -4.66
C SER A 297 0.82 -10.29 -5.70
N GLN A 298 0.82 -9.03 -5.28
CA GLN A 298 0.48 -7.92 -6.16
C GLN A 298 1.58 -7.68 -7.22
N GLY A 299 1.14 -7.47 -8.46
CA GLY A 299 1.95 -7.07 -9.61
C GLY A 299 1.34 -5.85 -10.26
N ASP A 300 1.11 -5.93 -11.56
CA ASP A 300 0.21 -5.00 -12.22
C ASP A 300 -1.23 -5.26 -11.73
N LEU A 301 -1.99 -4.19 -11.54
CA LEU A 301 -3.34 -4.22 -11.01
C LEU A 301 -4.30 -3.53 -11.98
N PRO A 302 -5.52 -4.06 -12.16
CA PRO A 302 -6.59 -3.31 -12.80
C PRO A 302 -7.00 -2.15 -11.88
N THR A 303 -6.89 -0.93 -12.38
CA THR A 303 -7.17 0.30 -11.63
C THR A 303 -8.26 1.09 -12.33
N LEU A 304 -9.28 1.47 -11.57
CA LEU A 304 -10.27 2.45 -11.99
C LEU A 304 -9.92 3.80 -11.36
N THR A 305 -9.75 4.84 -12.17
CA THR A 305 -9.51 6.20 -11.68
C THR A 305 -10.75 7.05 -11.92
N VAL A 306 -11.30 7.65 -10.87
CA VAL A 306 -12.43 8.58 -10.93
C VAL A 306 -11.95 9.98 -10.57
N GLN A 307 -12.04 10.90 -11.52
CA GLN A 307 -11.67 12.30 -11.31
C GLN A 307 -12.90 13.14 -10.99
N TYR A 308 -12.78 14.01 -9.99
CA TYR A 308 -13.80 14.92 -9.52
C TYR A 308 -13.40 16.38 -9.71
N ARG A 309 -14.41 17.23 -9.85
CA ARG A 309 -14.28 18.68 -9.67
C ARG A 309 -15.10 19.10 -8.47
N TYR A 310 -14.56 20.00 -7.67
CA TYR A 310 -15.26 20.56 -6.52
C TYR A 310 -15.75 21.96 -6.83
N GLN A 311 -16.96 22.26 -6.39
CA GLN A 311 -17.42 23.63 -6.20
C GLN A 311 -17.15 24.01 -4.75
N LEU A 312 -16.05 24.73 -4.51
CA LEU A 312 -15.66 25.17 -3.18
C LEU A 312 -16.40 26.45 -2.77
N SER A 313 -16.65 26.58 -1.47
CA SER A 313 -17.30 27.75 -0.88
C SER A 313 -16.81 27.99 0.55
N VAL A 314 -16.79 29.27 0.95
CA VAL A 314 -16.50 29.65 2.33
C VAL A 314 -17.81 30.00 3.02
N PRO A 315 -18.25 29.26 4.04
CA PRO A 315 -19.41 29.66 4.83
C PRO A 315 -19.17 31.01 5.52
N LYS A 316 -20.16 31.92 5.51
CA LYS A 316 -20.04 33.19 6.27
C LYS A 316 -19.99 32.97 7.78
N GLN A 317 -20.69 31.95 8.27
CA GLN A 317 -20.60 31.52 9.65
C GLN A 317 -19.47 30.51 9.79
N GLN A 318 -18.49 30.86 10.61
CA GLN A 318 -17.28 30.09 10.82
C GLN A 318 -17.24 29.61 12.26
N LYS A 319 -16.95 28.32 12.45
CA LYS A 319 -16.74 27.73 13.77
C LYS A 319 -15.41 27.00 13.74
N ARG A 320 -14.48 27.40 14.60
CA ARG A 320 -13.21 26.67 14.75
C ARG A 320 -13.44 25.43 15.60
N ALA A 321 -12.67 24.37 15.36
CA ALA A 321 -12.80 23.13 16.13
C ALA A 321 -12.43 23.32 17.61
N ASP A 322 -11.49 24.22 17.92
CA ASP A 322 -11.02 24.55 19.27
C ASP A 322 -11.95 25.50 20.03
N GLN A 323 -12.91 26.14 19.34
CA GLN A 323 -13.74 27.20 19.89
C GLN A 323 -15.21 26.91 19.68
N ASN A 324 -15.98 26.92 20.76
CA ASN A 324 -17.43 26.70 20.67
C ASN A 324 -18.21 27.94 20.20
N THR A 325 -17.53 29.02 19.83
CA THR A 325 -18.15 30.26 19.36
C THR A 325 -18.19 30.32 17.84
N VAL A 326 -19.34 30.72 17.30
CA VAL A 326 -19.51 30.97 15.87
C VAL A 326 -19.15 32.43 15.60
N ARG A 327 -18.21 32.66 14.68
CA ARG A 327 -17.88 34.00 14.18
C ARG A 327 -18.52 34.22 12.81
N THR A 328 -18.99 35.43 12.55
CA THR A 328 -19.49 35.80 11.21
C THR A 328 -18.42 36.61 10.50
N LEU A 329 -18.06 36.20 9.29
CA LEU A 329 -17.12 36.92 8.44
C LEU A 329 -17.76 38.21 7.91
N ASP A 330 -17.00 39.30 7.91
CA ASP A 330 -17.40 40.51 7.19
C ASP A 330 -17.41 40.27 5.66
N ASP A 331 -18.12 41.14 4.94
CA ASP A 331 -18.36 40.96 3.51
C ASP A 331 -17.07 41.08 2.67
N ALA A 332 -16.12 41.93 3.08
CA ALA A 332 -14.88 42.14 2.34
C ALA A 332 -13.96 40.92 2.43
N LEU A 333 -13.77 40.41 3.65
CA LEU A 333 -13.00 39.18 3.90
C LEU A 333 -13.67 37.97 3.25
N HIS A 334 -15.00 37.82 3.37
CA HIS A 334 -15.73 36.72 2.74
C HIS A 334 -15.59 36.73 1.21
N ALA A 335 -15.71 37.91 0.58
CA ALA A 335 -15.50 38.06 -0.86
C ALA A 335 -14.06 37.73 -1.28
N ALA A 336 -13.06 38.18 -0.52
CA ALA A 336 -11.66 37.92 -0.81
C ALA A 336 -11.31 36.42 -0.72
N LEU A 337 -11.78 35.73 0.32
CA LEU A 337 -11.59 34.29 0.46
C LEU A 337 -12.28 33.51 -0.66
N THR A 338 -13.50 33.91 -1.03
CA THR A 338 -14.25 33.31 -2.15
C THR A 338 -13.52 33.51 -3.47
N GLN A 339 -12.98 34.71 -3.71
CA GLN A 339 -12.18 34.98 -4.90
C GLN A 339 -10.89 34.16 -4.93
N ALA A 340 -10.24 33.96 -3.78
CA ALA A 340 -9.04 33.13 -3.69
C ALA A 340 -9.30 31.68 -4.07
N LEU A 341 -10.46 31.11 -3.71
CA LEU A 341 -10.83 29.75 -4.10
C LEU A 341 -10.90 29.52 -5.62
N THR A 342 -11.19 30.56 -6.42
CA THR A 342 -11.17 30.43 -7.89
C THR A 342 -9.78 30.11 -8.45
N GLN A 343 -8.71 30.41 -7.71
CA GLN A 343 -7.34 30.04 -8.08
C GLN A 343 -7.11 28.54 -7.94
N VAL A 344 -7.74 27.89 -6.96
CA VAL A 344 -7.67 26.43 -6.75
C VAL A 344 -8.28 25.68 -7.94
N ASP A 345 -9.41 26.15 -8.45
CA ASP A 345 -10.06 25.59 -9.64
C ASP A 345 -9.18 25.73 -10.89
N ALA A 346 -8.45 26.84 -11.02
CA ALA A 346 -7.53 27.10 -12.12
C ALA A 346 -6.23 26.26 -12.03
N GLU A 347 -5.76 25.94 -10.83
CA GLU A 347 -4.59 25.08 -10.62
C GLU A 347 -4.93 23.60 -10.78
N SER A 348 -6.06 23.15 -10.23
CA SER A 348 -6.53 21.76 -10.40
C SER A 348 -6.85 21.41 -11.87
N THR A 349 -7.00 22.39 -12.76
CA THR A 349 -7.23 22.20 -14.20
C THR A 349 -5.96 22.23 -15.06
N ARG A 350 -4.78 22.50 -14.48
CA ARG A 350 -3.50 22.38 -15.22
C ARG A 350 -3.12 20.90 -15.36
N GLU A 351 -2.84 20.47 -16.59
CA GLU A 351 -2.15 19.18 -16.81
C GLU A 351 -0.78 19.21 -16.10
N PRO A 352 -0.30 18.07 -15.55
CA PRO A 352 1.02 18.01 -14.94
C PRO A 352 2.07 18.46 -15.95
N ALA A 353 2.69 19.62 -15.69
CA ALA A 353 3.66 20.19 -16.60
C ALA A 353 4.87 19.26 -16.71
N ALA A 354 5.24 18.91 -17.94
CA ALA A 354 6.52 18.26 -18.22
C ALA A 354 7.65 19.24 -17.85
N SER A 355 8.26 18.99 -16.70
CA SER A 355 9.50 19.57 -16.17
C SER A 355 9.63 21.09 -16.12
N ASP A 356 9.76 21.61 -14.90
CA ASP A 356 10.91 22.44 -14.49
C ASP A 356 10.98 22.37 -12.97
N GLN A 357 12.06 21.82 -12.41
CA GLN A 357 12.44 21.67 -10.98
C GLN A 357 11.32 21.66 -9.89
N PRO A 358 11.30 20.66 -8.98
CA PRO A 358 10.31 20.66 -7.89
C PRO A 358 10.51 21.88 -6.96
N GLY A 359 9.46 22.69 -6.79
CA GLY A 359 9.23 23.38 -5.52
C GLY A 359 9.17 24.91 -5.49
N VAL A 360 9.29 25.65 -6.59
CA VAL A 360 9.06 27.12 -6.54
C VAL A 360 8.15 27.58 -7.69
N PRO A 361 6.95 28.12 -7.41
CA PRO A 361 6.08 28.65 -8.45
C PRO A 361 6.77 29.73 -9.28
N ALA A 362 6.45 29.81 -10.57
CA ALA A 362 7.09 30.71 -11.53
C ALA A 362 6.96 32.21 -11.19
N ARG A 363 6.06 32.55 -10.26
CA ARG A 363 5.80 33.92 -9.76
C ARG A 363 5.42 33.86 -8.28
N PRO A 364 5.75 34.90 -7.49
CA PRO A 364 5.31 34.96 -6.09
C PRO A 364 3.80 35.19 -6.01
N LEU A 365 3.17 34.63 -4.97
CA LEU A 365 1.74 34.77 -4.68
C LEU A 365 1.40 36.21 -4.29
N CYS A 366 2.26 36.84 -3.49
CA CYS A 366 2.14 38.24 -3.09
C CYS A 366 3.29 39.11 -3.62
N PRO A 367 3.08 40.43 -3.80
CA PRO A 367 4.15 41.34 -4.16
C PRO A 367 5.28 41.33 -3.11
N ILE A 368 6.51 41.10 -3.56
CA ILE A 368 7.69 41.05 -2.68
C ILE A 368 8.21 42.48 -2.44
N PRO A 369 8.35 42.93 -1.19
CA PRO A 369 8.99 44.21 -0.87
C PRO A 369 10.44 44.26 -1.36
N ALA A 370 10.88 45.43 -1.85
CA ALA A 370 12.27 45.62 -2.27
C ALA A 370 13.29 45.36 -1.14
N SER A 371 12.88 45.57 0.12
CA SER A 371 13.68 45.34 1.32
C SER A 371 13.76 43.89 1.78
N ALA A 372 13.02 42.96 1.17
CA ALA A 372 13.01 41.55 1.57
C ALA A 372 14.39 40.91 1.35
N THR A 373 14.90 40.24 2.38
CA THR A 373 16.11 39.40 2.35
C THR A 373 15.91 38.19 1.44
N ALA A 374 16.98 37.43 1.17
CA ALA A 374 16.88 36.21 0.36
C ALA A 374 15.93 35.19 1.01
N ASP A 375 16.10 34.91 2.30
CA ASP A 375 15.29 33.93 3.04
C ASP A 375 13.82 34.38 3.15
N GLU A 376 13.55 35.68 3.28
CA GLU A 376 12.19 36.21 3.29
C GLU A 376 11.51 36.16 1.92
N ARG A 377 12.23 36.00 0.81
CA ARG A 377 11.60 35.94 -0.52
C ARG A 377 10.90 34.62 -0.74
N ASP A 378 11.44 33.53 -0.21
CA ASP A 378 10.86 32.19 -0.37
C ASP A 378 9.46 32.10 0.27
N SER A 379 9.24 32.84 1.36
CA SER A 379 7.93 32.88 2.03
C SER A 379 6.83 33.55 1.20
N TYR A 380 7.14 34.17 0.05
CA TYR A 380 6.15 34.77 -0.86
C TYR A 380 5.70 33.82 -1.97
N TYR A 381 6.36 32.69 -2.13
CA TYR A 381 6.05 31.71 -3.17
C TYR A 381 5.15 30.59 -2.67
N GLN A 382 5.16 30.30 -1.37
CA GLN A 382 4.38 29.23 -0.76
C GLN A 382 4.00 29.57 0.68
N TYR A 383 2.96 28.93 1.19
CA TYR A 383 2.52 29.11 2.58
C TYR A 383 3.52 28.48 3.55
N GLY A 384 3.91 27.22 3.31
CA GLY A 384 4.78 26.47 4.20
C GLY A 384 4.65 24.96 4.01
N PRO A 385 5.41 24.16 4.78
CA PRO A 385 5.36 22.70 4.70
C PRO A 385 4.01 22.17 5.17
N GLY A 386 3.58 21.05 4.59
CA GLY A 386 2.37 20.33 5.01
C GLY A 386 2.56 19.48 6.26
N HIS A 387 1.56 18.67 6.58
CA HIS A 387 1.57 17.70 7.68
C HIS A 387 1.03 16.36 7.20
N TYR A 388 1.47 15.25 7.78
CA TYR A 388 1.09 13.90 7.34
C TYR A 388 -0.41 13.58 7.42
N SER A 389 -1.22 14.45 8.03
CA SER A 389 -2.64 14.21 8.30
C SER A 389 -3.59 14.95 7.34
N TYR A 390 -3.04 15.65 6.35
CA TYR A 390 -3.80 16.37 5.33
C TYR A 390 -2.91 16.56 4.09
N GLU A 391 -3.51 16.92 2.96
CA GLU A 391 -2.78 17.30 1.77
C GLU A 391 -2.90 18.81 1.51
N ILE A 392 -1.90 19.37 0.85
CA ILE A 392 -1.95 20.73 0.34
C ILE A 392 -2.62 20.69 -1.03
N VAL A 393 -3.78 21.29 -1.14
CA VAL A 393 -4.54 21.38 -2.39
C VAL A 393 -3.97 22.48 -3.28
N ALA A 394 -3.71 23.65 -2.70
CA ALA A 394 -3.14 24.80 -3.39
C ALA A 394 -2.68 25.87 -2.39
N ASP A 395 -1.65 26.63 -2.76
CA ASP A 395 -1.33 27.90 -2.13
C ASP A 395 -1.88 29.05 -2.98
N VAL A 396 -2.62 29.97 -2.37
CA VAL A 396 -3.38 31.03 -3.05
C VAL A 396 -3.08 32.40 -2.50
N ALA A 397 -3.19 33.42 -3.35
CA ALA A 397 -3.12 34.81 -2.90
C ALA A 397 -4.49 35.29 -2.44
N VAL A 398 -4.57 35.84 -1.22
CA VAL A 398 -5.80 36.45 -0.67
C VAL A 398 -5.56 37.94 -0.47
N THR A 399 -6.30 38.79 -1.19
CA THR A 399 -6.17 40.25 -1.05
C THR A 399 -7.41 40.83 -0.36
N VAL A 400 -7.21 41.43 0.82
CA VAL A 400 -8.27 42.13 1.59
C VAL A 400 -7.82 43.58 1.79
N ASP A 401 -8.62 44.55 1.38
CA ASP A 401 -8.34 45.99 1.56
C ASP A 401 -6.90 46.39 1.17
N ALA A 402 -6.46 45.95 -0.01
CA ALA A 402 -5.10 46.15 -0.56
C ALA A 402 -3.93 45.46 0.18
N HIS A 403 -4.22 44.62 1.18
CA HIS A 403 -3.21 43.79 1.85
C HIS A 403 -3.24 42.37 1.26
N CYS A 404 -2.12 41.94 0.69
CA CYS A 404 -1.94 40.58 0.20
C CYS A 404 -1.51 39.65 1.33
N ARG A 405 -2.20 38.52 1.46
CA ARG A 405 -1.90 37.42 2.38
C ARG A 405 -1.75 36.14 1.58
N ILE A 406 -1.03 35.19 2.16
CA ILE A 406 -0.82 33.88 1.56
C ILE A 406 -1.76 32.91 2.26
N GLY A 407 -2.59 32.24 1.48
CA GLY A 407 -3.53 31.22 1.92
C GLY A 407 -3.03 29.84 1.52
N GLN A 408 -3.16 28.85 2.40
CA GLN A 408 -3.00 27.44 2.05
C GLN A 408 -4.34 26.74 2.16
N VAL A 409 -4.80 26.16 1.06
CA VAL A 409 -5.97 25.30 1.06
C VAL A 409 -5.52 23.88 1.31
N ILE A 410 -6.06 23.27 2.35
CA ILE A 410 -5.82 21.87 2.70
C ILE A 410 -7.12 21.08 2.70
N ASP A 411 -6.96 19.78 2.54
CA ASP A 411 -8.02 18.77 2.54
C ASP A 411 -7.51 17.49 3.22
N TRP A 412 -8.43 16.63 3.64
CA TRP A 412 -8.14 15.33 4.22
C TRP A 412 -8.29 14.22 3.17
N PHE A 413 -7.49 14.28 2.11
CA PHE A 413 -7.35 13.23 1.10
C PHE A 413 -8.63 12.97 0.30
N GLY A 414 -9.40 14.01 0.00
CA GLY A 414 -10.68 13.94 -0.68
C GLY A 414 -11.82 13.36 0.17
N SER A 415 -11.64 13.22 1.50
CA SER A 415 -12.65 12.67 2.40
C SER A 415 -13.96 13.45 2.29
N TYR A 416 -15.05 12.72 2.02
CA TYR A 416 -16.31 13.31 1.60
C TYR A 416 -17.48 12.74 2.38
N ASP A 417 -18.24 13.61 3.05
CA ASP A 417 -19.46 13.22 3.75
C ASP A 417 -20.69 13.39 2.85
N ARG A 418 -21.66 12.48 2.97
CA ARG A 418 -22.88 12.51 2.16
C ARG A 418 -23.69 13.80 2.36
N ASN A 419 -23.70 14.35 3.57
CA ASN A 419 -24.51 15.51 3.92
C ASN A 419 -23.70 16.81 3.87
N ALA A 420 -22.49 16.80 4.44
CA ALA A 420 -21.63 17.97 4.57
C ALA A 420 -20.75 18.23 3.33
N GLY A 421 -20.54 17.23 2.47
CA GLY A 421 -19.63 17.31 1.33
C GLY A 421 -18.17 17.21 1.74
N LEU A 422 -17.29 17.84 0.95
CA LEU A 422 -15.86 17.96 1.25
C LEU A 422 -15.68 18.96 2.39
N SER A 423 -14.97 18.54 3.43
CA SER A 423 -14.45 19.46 4.45
C SER A 423 -13.03 19.85 4.07
N ALA A 424 -12.80 21.14 3.84
CA ALA A 424 -11.47 21.69 3.57
C ALA A 424 -11.22 22.88 4.49
N MET A 425 -9.98 23.37 4.54
CA MET A 425 -9.62 24.53 5.34
C MET A 425 -8.67 25.44 4.57
N MET A 426 -8.84 26.76 4.74
CA MET A 426 -7.87 27.76 4.32
C MET A 426 -7.16 28.32 5.54
N MET A 427 -5.85 28.14 5.62
CA MET A 427 -5.00 28.82 6.59
C MET A 427 -4.44 30.09 5.94
N LEU A 428 -4.53 31.24 6.60
CA LEU A 428 -4.01 32.52 6.11
C LEU A 428 -2.90 33.02 7.02
N ARG A 429 -1.82 33.48 6.41
CA ARG A 429 -0.77 34.23 7.10
C ARG A 429 -0.39 35.48 6.34
N ALA A 430 0.21 36.42 7.06
CA ALA A 430 0.92 37.52 6.43
C ALA A 430 2.19 36.98 5.72
N PRO A 431 2.64 37.62 4.62
CA PRO A 431 3.80 37.14 3.87
C PRO A 431 5.13 37.19 4.66
N ASP A 432 5.24 38.11 5.61
CA ASP A 432 6.37 38.27 6.53
C ASP A 432 6.38 37.19 7.62
N ALA A 433 7.58 36.71 7.99
CA ALA A 433 7.74 35.60 8.90
C ALA A 433 7.22 35.93 10.32
N GLY A 434 6.26 35.14 10.81
CA GLY A 434 5.75 35.23 12.18
C GLY A 434 4.36 35.85 12.36
N GLY A 435 3.60 36.08 11.29
CA GLY A 435 2.22 36.55 11.36
C GLY A 435 1.25 35.55 12.03
N ARG A 436 0.19 36.09 12.67
CA ARG A 436 -0.90 35.30 13.24
C ARG A 436 -1.63 34.52 12.14
N GLU A 437 -1.80 33.23 12.35
CA GLU A 437 -2.51 32.37 11.41
C GLU A 437 -4.02 32.42 11.64
N ASP A 438 -4.77 32.66 10.56
CA ASP A 438 -6.23 32.64 10.56
C ASP A 438 -6.74 31.44 9.78
N GLU A 439 -7.56 30.62 10.42
CA GLU A 439 -8.16 29.43 9.80
C GLU A 439 -9.62 29.67 9.39
N PHE A 440 -9.98 29.25 8.18
CA PHE A 440 -11.34 29.33 7.65
C PHE A 440 -11.77 27.98 7.08
N MET A 441 -12.90 27.46 7.55
CA MET A 441 -13.53 26.28 7.00
C MET A 441 -14.03 26.56 5.58
N ILE A 442 -13.79 25.59 4.70
CA ILE A 442 -14.28 25.52 3.32
C ILE A 442 -15.20 24.31 3.22
N GLN A 443 -16.27 24.45 2.46
CA GLN A 443 -17.14 23.35 2.06
C GLN A 443 -17.07 23.15 0.56
N GLY A 444 -17.04 21.90 0.10
CA GLY A 444 -17.02 21.55 -1.31
C GLY A 444 -18.14 20.60 -1.68
N LYS A 445 -18.79 20.85 -2.83
CA LYS A 445 -19.64 19.86 -3.50
C LYS A 445 -18.93 19.29 -4.71
N ARG A 446 -18.82 17.97 -4.78
CA ARG A 446 -18.06 17.31 -5.85
C ARG A 446 -18.95 16.87 -7.01
N ARG A 447 -18.34 16.76 -8.18
CA ARG A 447 -18.92 16.16 -9.37
C ARG A 447 -17.87 15.33 -10.07
N ALA A 448 -18.13 14.04 -10.28
CA ALA A 448 -17.31 13.18 -11.11
C ALA A 448 -17.35 13.67 -12.57
N VAL A 449 -16.17 13.92 -13.13
CA VAL A 449 -15.99 14.46 -14.48
C VAL A 449 -15.35 13.46 -15.43
N ARG A 450 -14.60 12.48 -14.91
CA ARG A 450 -13.93 11.47 -15.72
C ARG A 450 -13.82 10.14 -14.99
N VAL A 451 -13.90 9.06 -15.75
CA VAL A 451 -13.74 7.68 -15.29
C VAL A 451 -12.83 6.96 -16.28
N GLU A 452 -11.63 6.58 -15.83
CA GLU A 452 -10.60 5.93 -16.64
C GLU A 452 -10.27 4.54 -16.07
N ALA A 453 -9.80 3.65 -16.93
CA ALA A 453 -9.38 2.30 -16.57
C ALA A 453 -7.96 2.06 -17.09
N SER A 454 -7.09 1.53 -16.23
CA SER A 454 -5.71 1.21 -16.56
C SER A 454 -5.29 -0.12 -15.94
N VAL A 455 -4.17 -0.67 -16.41
CA VAL A 455 -3.50 -1.81 -15.77
C VAL A 455 -2.04 -1.43 -15.62
N GLY A 456 -1.54 -1.46 -14.40
CA GLY A 456 -0.17 -1.06 -14.08
C GLY A 456 0.17 -1.27 -12.61
N PRO A 457 1.39 -0.93 -12.18
CA PRO A 457 1.77 -1.04 -10.77
C PRO A 457 0.88 -0.15 -9.90
N ILE A 458 0.81 -0.47 -8.60
CA ILE A 458 0.14 0.40 -7.64
C ILE A 458 0.85 1.76 -7.56
N GLU A 459 0.13 2.84 -7.82
CA GLU A 459 0.63 4.19 -7.59
C GLU A 459 0.24 4.59 -6.18
N ILE A 460 1.16 4.39 -5.24
CA ILE A 460 1.01 4.94 -3.89
C ILE A 460 1.46 6.40 -4.00
N ASN A 461 0.49 7.31 -4.10
CA ASN A 461 0.76 8.75 -4.03
C ASN A 461 1.49 9.02 -2.70
N HIS A 462 2.79 9.27 -2.79
CA HIS A 462 3.58 9.77 -1.68
C HIS A 462 3.30 11.26 -1.58
N ASN A 463 2.34 11.64 -0.74
CA ASN A 463 2.20 13.02 -0.28
C ASN A 463 3.13 13.28 0.90
#